data_AF-A0AAD3HPJ3-F1
#
_entry.id   AF-A0AAD3HPJ3-F1
#
_cell.length_a   1.000
_cell.length_b   1.000
_cell.length_c   1.000
_cell.angle_alpha   90.00
_cell.angle_beta   90.00
_cell.angle_gamma   90.00
#
_symmetry.space_group_name_H-M   'P 1'
#
loop_
_entity.id
_entity.type
_entity.pdbx_description
1 polymer ?
#
loop_
_entity_poly.entity_id
_entity_poly.type
_entity_poly.pdbx_seq_one_letter_code
_entity_poly.pdbx_strand_id
1 'polypeptide(L)'
;MVGIPFLGRRRGREGQAQDSHAKELDKLQKEVEQLRAANEQLKEQLAARAVHLGEYLFKWRAVALPLLGSEWELRYWVLRGSSLSYFRSARDTGFSPREEFSVLGCYVAWEGQRGGTGRYWALSLLDRGGSLLVRLAAPSREAGERWLGALQQAGAERDDGRVPPGG
;
A
#
# COMPACT_ATOMS: atom_id res chain seq x y z
N MET A 1 -72.40 -42.28 -17.41
CA MET A 1 -71.73 -41.93 -16.15
C MET A 1 -70.65 -42.98 -15.94
N VAL A 2 -69.35 -42.71 -15.79
CA VAL A 2 -68.60 -41.52 -15.37
C VAL A 2 -67.24 -41.57 -16.10
N GLY A 3 -66.80 -40.47 -16.69
CA GLY A 3 -65.46 -40.35 -17.28
C GLY A 3 -64.41 -40.13 -16.20
N ILE A 4 -63.34 -40.92 -16.22
CA ILE A 4 -62.19 -40.75 -15.32
C ILE A 4 -61.25 -39.72 -15.97
N PRO A 5 -60.97 -38.56 -15.34
CA PRO A 5 -60.02 -37.61 -15.89
C PRO A 5 -58.57 -38.05 -15.63
N PHE A 6 -57.80 -37.87 -16.68
CA PHE A 6 -56.38 -38.14 -16.85
C PHE A 6 -55.52 -37.38 -15.83
N LEU A 7 -54.89 -38.08 -14.88
CA LEU A 7 -53.84 -37.54 -14.01
C LEU A 7 -52.49 -37.63 -14.74
N GLY A 8 -52.26 -36.70 -15.67
CA GLY A 8 -51.04 -36.63 -16.48
C GLY A 8 -50.34 -35.29 -16.37
N ARG A 9 -49.98 -34.81 -15.17
CA ARG A 9 -49.23 -33.54 -15.01
C ARG A 9 -48.43 -33.46 -13.71
N ARG A 10 -47.39 -34.30 -13.55
CA ARG A 10 -46.37 -34.08 -12.47
C ARG A 10 -44.91 -34.20 -12.92
N ARG A 11 -44.60 -34.77 -14.09
CA ARG A 11 -43.21 -34.99 -14.54
C ARG A 11 -42.44 -33.76 -15.05
N GLY A 12 -43.11 -32.64 -15.35
CA GLY A 12 -42.45 -31.48 -15.97
C GLY A 12 -41.75 -30.51 -14.99
N ARG A 13 -42.10 -30.55 -13.70
CA ARG A 13 -41.65 -29.53 -12.73
C ARG A 13 -40.31 -29.86 -12.06
N GLU A 14 -40.00 -31.15 -11.89
CA GLU A 14 -38.72 -31.61 -11.32
C GLU A 14 -37.56 -31.46 -12.32
N GLY A 15 -37.78 -31.75 -13.61
CA GLY A 15 -36.76 -31.56 -14.66
C GLY A 15 -36.42 -30.08 -14.89
N GLN A 16 -37.38 -29.17 -14.77
CA GLN A 16 -37.14 -27.72 -14.90
C GLN A 16 -36.29 -27.15 -13.74
N ALA A 17 -36.47 -27.66 -12.52
CA ALA A 17 -35.65 -27.25 -11.37
C ALA A 17 -34.23 -27.82 -11.45
N GLN A 18 -34.08 -29.07 -11.89
CA GLN A 18 -32.76 -29.68 -12.10
C GLN A 18 -31.97 -28.97 -13.21
N ASP A 19 -32.62 -28.60 -14.31
CA ASP A 19 -32.00 -27.83 -15.39
C ASP A 19 -31.64 -26.40 -14.97
N SER A 20 -32.42 -25.75 -14.09
CA SER A 20 -32.07 -24.42 -13.58
C SER A 20 -30.86 -24.48 -12.66
N HIS A 21 -30.80 -25.47 -11.77
CA HIS A 21 -29.65 -25.69 -10.90
C HIS A 21 -28.39 -26.06 -11.67
N ALA A 22 -28.48 -26.88 -12.72
CA ALA A 22 -27.34 -27.20 -13.57
C ALA A 22 -26.79 -25.97 -14.30
N LYS A 23 -27.67 -25.08 -14.79
CA LYS A 23 -27.27 -23.81 -15.41
C LYS A 23 -26.66 -22.84 -14.41
N GLU A 24 -27.19 -22.79 -13.20
CA GLU A 24 -26.65 -21.97 -12.12
C GLU A 24 -25.27 -22.45 -11.68
N LEU A 25 -25.07 -23.76 -11.58
CA LEU A 25 -23.75 -24.36 -11.31
C LEU A 25 -22.73 -24.05 -12.39
N ASP A 26 -23.09 -24.18 -13.67
CA ASP A 26 -22.20 -23.84 -14.79
C ASP A 26 -21.83 -22.35 -14.79
N LYS A 27 -22.80 -21.47 -14.49
CA LYS A 27 -22.56 -20.03 -14.35
C LYS A 27 -21.59 -19.73 -13.19
N LEU A 28 -21.82 -20.32 -12.03
CA LEU A 28 -20.98 -20.11 -10.85
C LEU A 28 -19.57 -20.68 -11.06
N GLN A 29 -19.42 -21.81 -11.75
CA GLN A 29 -18.11 -22.36 -12.10
C GLN A 29 -17.32 -21.41 -13.00
N LYS A 30 -17.96 -20.85 -14.03
CA LYS A 30 -17.34 -19.85 -14.90
C LYS A 30 -16.94 -18.59 -14.14
N GLU A 31 -17.77 -18.13 -13.21
CA GLU A 31 -17.48 -16.95 -12.39
C GLU A 31 -16.29 -17.19 -11.45
N VAL A 32 -16.22 -18.37 -10.80
CA VAL A 32 -15.07 -18.75 -9.95
C VAL A 32 -13.79 -18.83 -10.77
N GLU A 33 -13.84 -19.38 -11.99
CA GLU A 33 -12.68 -19.47 -12.87
C GLU A 33 -12.19 -18.09 -13.31
N GLN A 34 -13.11 -17.19 -13.68
CA GLN A 34 -12.78 -15.80 -14.01
C GLN A 34 -12.16 -15.05 -12.82
N LEU A 35 -12.74 -15.21 -11.63
CA LEU A 35 -12.23 -14.58 -10.41
C LEU A 35 -10.85 -15.11 -10.01
N ARG A 36 -10.57 -16.40 -10.23
CA ARG A 36 -9.24 -16.98 -9.99
C ARG A 36 -8.21 -16.45 -10.97
N ALA A 37 -8.56 -16.37 -12.26
CA ALA A 37 -7.67 -15.81 -13.29
C ALA A 37 -7.34 -14.33 -12.99
N ALA A 38 -8.33 -13.54 -12.61
CA ALA A 38 -8.13 -12.15 -12.21
C ALA A 38 -7.25 -12.02 -10.95
N ASN A 39 -7.46 -12.89 -9.95
CA ASN A 39 -6.61 -12.91 -8.74
C ASN A 39 -5.14 -13.25 -9.06
N GLU A 40 -4.90 -14.24 -9.91
CA GLU A 40 -3.53 -14.61 -10.30
C GLU A 40 -2.86 -13.48 -11.08
N GLN A 41 -3.56 -12.85 -12.03
CA GLN A 41 -3.03 -11.68 -12.73
C GLN A 41 -2.72 -10.51 -11.79
N LEU A 42 -3.58 -10.26 -10.80
CA LEU A 42 -3.31 -9.22 -9.79
C LEU A 42 -2.11 -9.58 -8.91
N LYS A 43 -1.95 -10.85 -8.50
CA LYS A 43 -0.79 -11.31 -7.75
C LYS A 43 0.49 -11.17 -8.56
N GLU A 44 0.49 -11.52 -9.84
CA GLU A 44 1.65 -11.34 -10.73
C GLU A 44 2.00 -9.85 -10.88
N GLN A 45 0.99 -8.99 -11.06
CA GLN A 45 1.19 -7.54 -11.13
C GLN A 45 1.73 -6.95 -9.81
N LEU A 46 1.27 -7.45 -8.67
CA LEU A 46 1.77 -7.05 -7.34
C LEU A 46 3.20 -7.57 -7.09
N ALA A 47 3.51 -8.80 -7.52
CA ALA A 47 4.84 -9.38 -7.40
C ALA A 47 5.86 -8.65 -8.29
N ALA A 48 5.48 -8.28 -9.52
CA ALA A 48 6.30 -7.49 -10.42
C ALA A 48 6.53 -6.04 -9.92
N ARG A 49 5.64 -5.53 -9.06
CA ARG A 49 5.74 -4.22 -8.40
C ARG A 49 6.31 -4.29 -6.98
N ALA A 50 6.98 -5.37 -6.61
CA ALA A 50 7.55 -5.50 -5.26
C ALA A 50 8.70 -4.49 -5.07
N VAL A 51 8.34 -3.27 -4.65
CA VAL A 51 9.30 -2.24 -4.25
C VAL A 51 10.04 -2.77 -3.03
N HIS A 52 11.37 -2.82 -3.11
CA HIS A 52 12.22 -3.10 -1.98
C HIS A 52 13.38 -2.12 -1.96
N LEU A 53 13.39 -1.22 -0.97
CA LEU A 53 14.44 -0.23 -0.79
C LEU A 53 14.80 -0.13 0.69
N GLY A 54 16.09 -0.23 1.00
CA GLY A 54 16.61 -0.16 2.36
C GLY A 54 17.83 0.74 2.44
N GLU A 55 17.72 1.89 3.12
CA GLU A 55 18.79 2.88 3.20
C GLU A 55 18.69 3.68 4.51
N TYR A 56 19.80 4.32 4.91
CA TYR A 56 19.78 5.25 6.03
C TYR A 56 19.21 6.60 5.61
N LEU A 57 18.17 7.06 6.32
CA LEU A 57 17.60 8.40 6.19
C LEU A 57 17.47 9.07 7.55
N PHE A 58 17.44 10.39 7.54
CA PHE A 58 17.16 11.17 8.74
C PHE A 58 15.65 11.31 8.93
N LYS A 59 15.15 10.97 10.11
CA LYS A 59 13.77 11.20 10.55
C LYS A 59 13.71 12.52 11.32
N TRP A 60 12.76 13.39 10.98
CA TRP A 60 12.49 14.60 11.73
C TRP A 60 11.79 14.30 13.06
N ARG A 61 12.16 15.02 14.13
CA ARG A 61 11.53 14.92 15.45
C ARG A 61 10.82 16.23 15.80
N ALA A 62 9.49 16.20 15.88
CA ALA A 62 8.67 17.37 16.18
C ALA A 62 8.98 18.03 17.54
N VAL A 63 9.54 17.28 18.49
CA VAL A 63 9.92 17.78 19.81
C VAL A 63 11.44 17.69 19.95
N ALA A 64 12.15 18.61 19.30
CA ALA A 64 13.55 18.85 19.58
C ALA A 64 13.63 19.63 20.91
N LEU A 65 13.72 18.91 22.03
CA LEU A 65 14.03 19.57 23.31
C LEU A 65 15.46 20.14 23.19
N PRO A 66 15.69 21.45 23.44
CA PRO A 66 16.96 22.14 23.17
C PRO A 66 18.20 21.52 23.84
N LEU A 67 18.00 20.66 24.84
CA LEU A 67 19.04 20.03 25.64
C LEU A 67 19.23 18.52 25.35
N LEU A 68 18.42 17.90 24.48
CA LEU A 68 18.34 16.43 24.33
C LEU A 68 18.65 15.89 22.92
N GLY A 69 19.05 16.75 21.97
CA GLY A 69 19.68 16.30 20.73
C GLY A 69 19.26 17.03 19.46
N SER A 70 19.79 16.52 18.34
CA SER A 70 19.48 16.98 16.99
C SER A 70 18.00 16.75 16.65
N GLU A 71 17.40 17.72 15.98
CA GLU A 71 16.05 17.67 15.40
C GLU A 71 15.90 16.51 14.38
N TRP A 72 17.02 16.11 13.78
CA TRP A 72 17.11 15.03 12.82
C TRP A 72 17.83 13.82 13.40
N GLU A 73 17.21 12.65 13.24
CA GLU A 73 17.73 11.40 13.77
C GLU A 73 17.95 10.36 12.67
N LEU A 74 19.18 9.86 12.55
CA LEU A 74 19.52 8.85 11.55
C LEU A 74 18.89 7.49 11.92
N ARG A 75 18.20 6.90 10.95
CA ARG A 75 17.53 5.59 11.07
C ARG A 75 17.68 4.80 9.79
N TYR A 76 17.63 3.46 9.90
CA TYR A 76 17.58 2.59 8.75
C TYR A 76 16.12 2.38 8.34
N TRP A 77 15.75 2.87 7.16
CA TRP A 77 14.40 2.79 6.63
C TRP A 77 14.30 1.66 5.62
N VAL A 78 13.19 0.94 5.64
CA VAL A 78 12.89 -0.14 4.70
C VAL A 78 11.49 0.07 4.14
N LEU A 79 11.41 0.20 2.82
CA LEU A 79 10.17 0.12 2.05
C LEU A 79 10.06 -1.28 1.46
N ARG A 80 8.96 -1.99 1.76
CA ARG A 80 8.67 -3.32 1.23
C ARG A 80 7.22 -3.37 0.75
N GLY A 81 7.02 -3.45 -0.56
CA GLY A 81 5.72 -3.23 -1.18
C GLY A 81 5.21 -1.84 -0.81
N SER A 82 4.07 -1.76 -0.13
CA SER A 82 3.51 -0.50 0.39
C SER A 82 3.76 -0.27 1.89
N SER A 83 4.55 -1.10 2.56
CA SER A 83 4.89 -0.90 3.97
C SER A 83 6.21 -0.15 4.11
N LEU A 84 6.18 1.00 4.80
CA LEU A 84 7.37 1.75 5.18
C LEU A 84 7.61 1.57 6.67
N SER A 85 8.81 1.12 7.01
CA SER A 85 9.23 0.83 8.38
C SER A 85 10.61 1.40 8.67
N TYR A 86 10.93 1.60 9.94
CA TYR A 86 12.31 1.95 10.33
C TYR A 86 12.80 1.20 11.55
N PHE A 87 14.12 1.07 11.59
CA PHE A 87 14.90 0.35 12.57
C PHE A 87 15.98 1.25 13.14
N ARG A 88 16.52 0.87 14.30
CA ARG A 88 17.67 1.57 14.88
C ARG A 88 18.88 1.48 13.95
N SER A 89 19.11 0.31 13.34
CA SER A 89 20.17 0.07 12.37
C SER A 89 19.77 -1.02 11.37
N ALA A 90 20.55 -1.17 10.29
CA ALA A 90 20.34 -2.23 9.30
C ALA A 90 20.41 -3.65 9.89
N ARG A 91 21.20 -3.85 10.94
CA ARG A 91 21.36 -5.15 11.62
C ARG A 91 20.10 -5.56 12.39
N ASP A 92 19.26 -4.58 12.74
CA ASP A 92 18.06 -4.79 13.54
C ASP A 92 16.84 -5.19 12.68
N THR A 93 17.00 -5.32 11.36
CA THR A 93 15.92 -5.69 10.42
C THR A 93 15.34 -7.10 10.63
N GLY A 94 16.02 -7.94 11.41
CA GLY A 94 15.50 -9.24 11.87
C GLY A 94 14.55 -9.16 13.08
N PHE A 95 14.40 -7.98 13.70
CA PHE A 95 13.49 -7.74 14.82
C PHE A 95 12.27 -6.91 14.39
N SER A 96 11.33 -6.66 15.31
CA SER A 96 10.20 -5.78 15.05
C SER A 96 10.65 -4.34 14.77
N PRO A 97 10.07 -3.66 13.77
CA PRO A 97 10.38 -2.27 13.50
C PRO A 97 9.97 -1.38 14.67
N ARG A 98 10.59 -0.20 14.76
CA ARG A 98 10.20 0.82 15.75
C ARG A 98 8.81 1.38 15.44
N GLU A 99 8.52 1.50 14.17
CA GLU A 99 7.25 1.98 13.63
C GLU A 99 7.10 1.45 12.21
N GLU A 100 5.86 1.22 11.82
CA GLU A 100 5.50 0.73 10.50
C GLU A 100 4.19 1.40 10.09
N PHE A 101 4.11 1.86 8.86
CA PHE A 101 2.88 2.42 8.30
C PHE A 101 2.75 2.10 6.81
N SER A 102 1.52 2.02 6.34
CA SER A 102 1.21 1.80 4.93
C SER A 102 1.29 3.13 4.17
N VAL A 103 2.04 3.15 3.07
CA VAL A 103 2.14 4.31 2.16
C VAL A 103 1.06 4.30 1.07
N LEU A 104 0.18 3.29 1.05
CA LEU A 104 -0.82 3.12 0.01
C LEU A 104 -1.91 4.21 0.07
N GLY A 105 -1.95 5.06 -0.96
CA GLY A 105 -2.82 6.22 -1.03
C GLY A 105 -2.44 7.34 -0.06
N CYS A 106 -1.19 7.36 0.43
CA CYS A 106 -0.61 8.51 1.10
C CYS A 106 -0.16 9.56 0.07
N TYR A 107 0.12 10.76 0.53
CA TYR A 107 0.77 11.79 -0.28
C TYR A 107 2.25 11.89 0.08
N VAL A 108 3.12 12.05 -0.91
CA VAL A 108 4.53 12.38 -0.74
C VAL A 108 4.82 13.74 -1.36
N ALA A 109 5.41 14.63 -0.57
CA ALA A 109 5.76 15.99 -0.98
C ALA A 109 7.27 16.18 -0.99
N TRP A 110 7.83 16.67 -2.09
CA TRP A 110 9.22 17.08 -2.17
C TRP A 110 9.39 18.47 -1.56
N GLU A 111 10.08 18.57 -0.41
CA GLU A 111 10.33 19.86 0.22
C GLU A 111 11.59 20.55 -0.34
N GLY A 112 12.42 19.82 -1.08
CA GLY A 112 13.67 20.32 -1.60
C GLY A 112 14.81 20.31 -0.59
N GLN A 113 15.79 21.17 -0.84
CA GLN A 113 17.00 21.26 -0.02
C GLN A 113 16.72 22.09 1.23
N ARG A 114 16.95 21.53 2.41
CA ARG A 114 16.87 22.25 3.69
C ARG A 114 18.29 22.58 4.18
N GLY A 115 18.47 23.82 4.64
CA GLY A 115 19.76 24.38 5.04
C GLY A 115 19.91 24.47 6.56
N GLY A 116 20.85 23.70 7.10
CA GLY A 116 21.34 23.79 8.48
C GLY A 116 22.80 23.30 8.53
N THR A 117 23.23 22.64 9.61
CA THR A 117 24.57 22.01 9.75
C THR A 117 24.84 20.84 8.78
N GLY A 118 23.91 20.55 7.87
CA GLY A 118 24.09 19.61 6.77
C GLY A 118 23.16 19.96 5.61
N ARG A 119 23.58 19.61 4.39
CA ARG A 119 22.74 19.70 3.19
C ARG A 119 21.95 18.42 3.07
N TYR A 120 20.67 18.46 3.40
CA TYR A 120 19.77 17.32 3.25
C TYR A 120 18.63 17.64 2.28
N TRP A 121 18.09 16.59 1.67
CA TRP A 121 16.96 16.67 0.74
C TRP A 121 15.73 16.08 1.42
N ALA A 122 14.78 16.96 1.74
CA ALA A 122 13.65 16.62 2.60
C ALA A 122 12.41 16.19 1.80
N LEU A 123 11.71 15.22 2.36
CA LEU A 123 10.49 14.61 1.87
C LEU A 123 9.48 14.57 3.02
N SER A 124 8.23 14.93 2.76
CA SER A 124 7.15 14.74 3.72
C SER A 124 6.18 13.68 3.22
N LEU A 125 5.81 12.74 4.09
CA LEU A 125 4.76 11.77 3.86
C LEU A 125 3.55 12.16 4.68
N LEU A 126 2.41 12.33 4.01
CA LEU A 126 1.14 12.71 4.61
C LEU A 126 0.11 11.60 4.40
N ASP A 127 -0.80 11.44 5.37
CA ASP A 127 -1.94 10.56 5.22
C ASP A 127 -2.97 11.12 4.23
N ARG A 128 -4.06 10.37 4.00
CA ARG A 128 -5.17 10.79 3.12
C ARG A 128 -5.86 12.08 3.58
N GLY A 129 -5.83 12.36 4.88
CA GLY A 129 -6.38 13.58 5.48
C GLY A 129 -5.44 14.78 5.40
N GLY A 130 -4.21 14.60 4.91
CA GLY A 130 -3.18 15.64 4.86
C GLY A 130 -2.40 15.79 6.17
N SER A 131 -2.56 14.89 7.13
CA SER A 131 -1.77 14.88 8.37
C SER A 131 -0.36 14.37 8.08
N LEU A 132 0.66 15.07 8.59
CA LEU A 132 2.05 14.62 8.46
C LEU A 132 2.27 13.32 9.23
N LEU A 133 2.60 12.24 8.52
CA LEU A 133 2.98 10.95 9.12
C LEU A 133 4.45 10.95 9.50
N VAL A 134 5.31 11.30 8.55
CA VAL A 134 6.75 11.40 8.77
C VAL A 134 7.37 12.43 7.82
N ARG A 135 8.41 13.09 8.30
CA ARG A 135 9.31 13.86 7.46
C ARG A 135 10.68 13.19 7.45
N LEU A 136 11.18 12.94 6.25
CA LEU A 136 12.43 12.23 5.95
C LEU A 136 13.42 13.19 5.30
N ALA A 137 14.71 12.93 5.50
CA ALA A 137 15.79 13.65 4.84
C ALA A 137 16.84 12.67 4.30
N ALA A 138 17.14 12.81 3.02
CA ALA A 138 18.19 12.05 2.34
C ALA A 138 19.52 12.84 2.32
N PRO A 139 20.67 12.16 2.36
CA PRO A 139 21.99 12.80 2.36
C PRO A 139 22.38 13.41 0.99
N SER A 140 21.71 13.00 -0.08
CA SER A 140 21.95 13.50 -1.45
C SER A 140 20.63 13.65 -2.21
N ARG A 141 20.67 14.40 -3.31
CA ARG A 141 19.49 14.63 -4.15
C ARG A 141 19.05 13.32 -4.79
N GLU A 142 20.01 12.57 -5.30
CA GLU A 142 19.82 11.29 -5.97
C GLU A 142 19.18 10.28 -5.01
N ALA A 143 19.62 10.25 -3.74
CA ALA A 143 18.99 9.43 -2.72
C ALA A 143 17.55 9.86 -2.45
N GLY A 144 17.29 11.17 -2.35
CA GLY A 144 15.93 11.69 -2.21
C GLY A 144 15.03 11.31 -3.39
N GLU A 145 15.50 11.48 -4.62
CA GLU A 145 14.75 11.15 -5.83
C GLU A 145 14.48 9.64 -5.96
N ARG A 146 15.44 8.78 -5.57
CA ARG A 146 15.21 7.32 -5.48
C ARG A 146 14.09 6.99 -4.51
N TRP A 147 14.12 7.57 -3.31
CA TRP A 147 13.09 7.36 -2.30
C TRP A 147 11.73 7.88 -2.73
N LEU A 148 11.67 9.06 -3.36
CA LEU A 148 10.44 9.60 -3.93
C LEU A 148 9.86 8.64 -4.97
N GLY A 149 10.68 8.19 -5.93
CA GLY A 149 10.25 7.23 -6.96
C GLY A 149 9.78 5.90 -6.37
N ALA A 150 10.48 5.38 -5.37
CA ALA A 150 10.11 4.15 -4.69
C ALA A 150 8.77 4.29 -3.93
N LEU A 151 8.55 5.41 -3.23
CA LEU A 151 7.28 5.69 -2.55
C LEU A 151 6.13 5.82 -3.54
N GLN A 152 6.35 6.45 -4.70
CA GLN A 152 5.35 6.53 -5.77
C GLN A 152 5.00 5.14 -6.33
N GLN A 153 6.01 4.31 -6.59
CA GLN A 153 5.80 2.93 -7.05
C GLN A 153 5.07 2.08 -5.98
N ALA A 154 5.30 2.37 -4.70
CA ALA A 154 4.64 1.73 -3.57
C ALA A 154 3.19 2.20 -3.34
N GLY A 155 2.71 3.19 -4.10
CA GLY A 155 1.33 3.65 -4.09
C GLY A 155 1.09 4.99 -3.39
N ALA A 156 2.14 5.75 -3.09
CA ALA A 156 1.99 7.14 -2.67
C ALA A 156 1.78 8.07 -3.88
N GLU A 157 0.93 9.08 -3.75
CA GLU A 157 0.72 10.10 -4.76
C GLU A 157 1.64 11.30 -4.50
N ARG A 158 2.29 11.83 -5.54
CA ARG A 158 3.13 13.02 -5.36
C ARG A 158 2.27 14.27 -5.33
N ASP A 159 2.41 15.06 -4.27
CA ASP A 159 1.74 16.35 -4.11
C ASP A 159 2.69 17.36 -3.43
N ASP A 160 3.46 18.07 -4.24
CA ASP A 160 4.41 19.08 -3.76
C ASP A 160 3.68 20.37 -3.30
N GLY A 161 2.36 20.49 -3.50
CA GLY A 161 1.55 21.60 -3.01
C GLY A 161 1.16 21.47 -1.53
N ARG A 162 1.25 20.27 -0.97
CA ARG A 162 0.92 19.96 0.44
C ARG A 162 2.11 19.96 1.38
N VAL A 163 3.20 20.65 1.02
CA VAL A 163 4.36 20.77 1.91
C VAL A 163 3.89 21.42 3.23
N PRO A 164 4.00 20.73 4.37
CA PRO A 164 3.65 21.33 5.65
C PRO A 164 4.55 22.56 5.88
N PRO A 165 4.07 23.59 6.58
CA PRO A 165 4.89 24.76 6.91
C PRO A 165 6.23 24.31 7.49
N GLY A 166 7.31 24.98 7.06
CA GLY A 166 8.65 24.71 7.55
C GLY A 166 8.69 24.86 9.07
N GLY A 167 9.15 23.82 9.75
CA GLY A 167 9.65 23.93 11.12
C GLY A 167 11.04 24.54 11.11
#